data_AF-A0AA42XTC1-F1
#
_entry.id   AF-A0AA42XTC1-F1
#
_cell.length_a   1.000
_cell.length_b   1.000
_cell.length_c   1.000
_cell.angle_alpha   90.00
_cell.angle_beta   90.00
_cell.angle_gamma   90.00
#
_symmetry.space_group_name_H-M   'P 1'
#
loop_
_entity.id
_entity.type
_entity.pdbx_description
1 polymer ?
#
loop_
_entity_poly.entity_id
_entity_poly.type
_entity_poly.pdbx_seq_one_letter_code
_entity_poly.pdbx_strand_id
1 'polypeptide(L)'
;MMRKECFIVVMLLSLAVACGESGDPSLSATGAGGGDGAIPDATASVGDGGTGGGEDGFVTVDGLYTVPVDDASLSPFATQPVLLDWRARNGEYRLDYDFPVELTGLSQRVSFEGQAQPDGSIELVGDLGSASCSADPTGARFVCTERFPQLEFDLTRLARDFEQRGLSAIEIARRLEVASIFQSDPIGVLSFSLE
;
A
#
# COMPACT_ATOMS: atom_id res chain seq x y z
N MET A 1 -35.96 31.40 -4.95
CA MET A 1 -35.01 32.08 -5.85
C MET A 1 -33.91 32.70 -4.99
N MET A 2 -32.79 32.01 -4.81
CA MET A 2 -31.59 32.54 -4.14
C MET A 2 -30.39 32.17 -5.01
N ARG A 3 -29.64 33.20 -5.42
CA ARG A 3 -28.56 33.14 -6.40
C ARG A 3 -27.29 32.63 -5.72
N LYS A 4 -26.63 31.65 -6.33
CA LYS A 4 -25.27 31.19 -5.96
C LYS A 4 -24.27 32.23 -6.45
N GLU A 5 -23.46 32.76 -5.54
CA GLU A 5 -22.30 33.59 -5.87
C GLU A 5 -21.12 32.68 -6.19
N CYS A 6 -20.59 32.79 -7.42
CA CYS A 6 -19.35 32.15 -7.83
C CYS A 6 -18.17 32.94 -7.27
N PHE A 7 -17.44 32.35 -6.32
CA PHE A 7 -16.14 32.87 -5.91
C PHE A 7 -15.06 32.20 -6.79
N ILE A 8 -14.59 32.93 -7.79
CA ILE A 8 -13.41 32.57 -8.59
C ILE A 8 -12.21 33.16 -7.84
N VAL A 9 -11.45 32.31 -7.15
CA VAL A 9 -10.15 32.68 -6.58
C VAL A 9 -9.07 32.35 -7.61
N VAL A 10 -8.56 33.39 -8.26
CA VAL A 10 -7.34 33.35 -9.08
C VAL A 10 -6.15 33.38 -8.13
N MET A 11 -5.39 32.29 -8.03
CA MET A 11 -4.15 32.25 -7.28
C MET A 11 -2.95 32.25 -8.25
N LEU A 12 -2.25 33.38 -8.25
CA LEU A 12 -0.99 33.62 -8.96
C LEU A 12 0.13 32.80 -8.31
N LEU A 13 0.71 31.87 -9.06
CA LEU A 13 1.89 31.11 -8.63
C LEU A 13 3.16 31.83 -9.11
N SER A 14 3.93 32.37 -8.16
CA SER A 14 5.27 32.92 -8.40
C SER A 14 6.29 31.77 -8.37
N LEU A 15 6.94 31.51 -9.50
CA LEU A 15 8.11 30.63 -9.57
C LEU A 15 9.33 31.36 -8.97
N ALA A 16 9.88 30.81 -7.90
CA ALA A 16 11.24 31.11 -7.45
C ALA A 16 12.14 29.91 -7.78
N VAL A 17 13.16 30.18 -8.58
CA VAL A 17 14.23 29.28 -8.99
C VAL A 17 15.25 29.14 -7.86
N ALA A 18 15.70 27.91 -7.58
CA ALA A 18 16.95 27.65 -6.86
C ALA A 18 17.70 26.50 -7.54
N CYS A 19 18.82 26.84 -8.17
CA CYS A 19 19.84 25.91 -8.66
C CYS A 19 20.90 25.69 -7.57
N GLY A 20 21.42 24.48 -7.46
CA GLY A 20 22.63 24.14 -6.70
C GLY A 20 22.53 22.74 -6.09
N GLU A 21 23.56 21.90 -6.04
CA GLU A 21 24.91 21.89 -6.57
C GLU A 21 25.33 20.41 -6.54
N SER A 22 26.02 19.95 -7.58
CA SER A 22 26.49 18.58 -7.79
C SER A 22 27.63 18.20 -6.84
N GLY A 23 27.55 17.02 -6.22
CA GLY A 23 28.64 16.45 -5.43
C GLY A 23 28.60 14.92 -5.34
N ASP A 24 29.32 14.25 -6.23
CA ASP A 24 29.65 12.83 -6.15
C ASP A 24 30.83 12.59 -5.20
N PRO A 25 30.74 11.56 -4.34
CA PRO A 25 31.92 10.77 -4.03
C PRO A 25 31.75 9.29 -4.41
N SER A 26 32.53 8.91 -5.41
CA SER A 26 32.97 7.55 -5.74
C SER A 26 33.72 6.91 -4.57
N LEU A 27 33.32 5.72 -4.12
CA LEU A 27 34.20 4.78 -3.43
C LEU A 27 33.85 3.33 -3.77
N SER A 28 34.83 2.69 -4.42
CA SER A 28 34.94 1.27 -4.74
C SER A 28 35.06 0.40 -3.49
N ALA A 29 34.43 -0.79 -3.50
CA ALA A 29 34.86 -1.92 -2.69
C ALA A 29 34.56 -3.24 -3.41
N THR A 30 35.58 -3.75 -4.08
CA THR A 30 35.65 -5.08 -4.70
C THR A 30 35.86 -6.12 -3.59
N GLY A 31 34.89 -7.02 -3.40
CA GLY A 31 35.02 -8.18 -2.51
C GLY A 31 34.75 -9.47 -3.28
N ALA A 32 35.81 -10.17 -3.67
CA ALA A 32 35.75 -11.50 -4.26
C ALA A 32 35.73 -12.57 -3.15
N GLY A 33 34.80 -13.52 -3.24
CA GLY A 33 34.74 -14.69 -2.36
C GLY A 33 34.03 -15.84 -3.06
N GLY A 34 34.82 -16.79 -3.56
CA GLY A 34 34.34 -17.98 -4.27
C GLY A 34 33.83 -19.09 -3.34
N GLY A 35 33.04 -19.99 -3.92
CA GLY A 35 32.55 -21.20 -3.28
C GLY A 35 31.88 -22.11 -4.31
N ASP A 36 32.69 -22.89 -5.03
CA ASP A 36 32.26 -23.99 -5.89
C ASP A 36 31.71 -25.14 -5.02
N GLY A 37 30.41 -25.38 -5.10
CA GLY A 37 29.73 -26.52 -4.49
C GLY A 37 28.95 -27.29 -5.54
N ALA A 38 29.48 -28.44 -5.95
CA ALA A 38 28.88 -29.37 -6.90
C ALA A 38 27.54 -29.95 -6.41
N ILE A 39 26.55 -30.07 -7.29
CA ILE A 39 25.38 -30.94 -7.10
C ILE A 39 25.25 -31.85 -8.33
N PRO A 40 25.10 -33.18 -8.14
CA PRO A 40 25.09 -34.16 -9.22
C PRO A 40 23.80 -34.17 -10.04
N ASP A 41 24.00 -34.52 -11.30
CA ASP A 41 23.06 -34.90 -12.34
C ASP A 41 22.21 -36.12 -11.93
N ALA A 42 20.89 -36.00 -12.05
CA ALA A 42 19.96 -37.12 -12.03
C ALA A 42 18.72 -36.82 -12.88
N THR A 43 18.80 -37.25 -14.14
CA THR A 43 17.80 -38.07 -14.85
C THR A 43 16.34 -37.61 -14.91
N ALA A 44 15.95 -37.20 -16.12
CA ALA A 44 14.72 -37.51 -16.85
C ALA A 44 13.47 -37.97 -16.06
N SER A 45 12.36 -37.25 -16.25
CA SER A 45 11.05 -37.88 -16.32
C SER A 45 10.18 -37.24 -17.40
N VAL A 46 9.60 -38.12 -18.20
CA VAL A 46 8.75 -37.89 -19.37
C VAL A 46 7.32 -37.61 -18.91
N GLY A 47 6.72 -36.56 -19.50
CA GLY A 47 5.29 -36.45 -19.83
C GLY A 47 4.30 -36.26 -18.68
N ASP A 48 3.56 -35.16 -18.71
CA ASP A 48 2.11 -35.22 -18.57
C ASP A 48 1.43 -34.03 -19.25
N GLY A 49 0.38 -34.32 -20.02
CA GLY A 49 -0.43 -33.35 -20.74
C GLY A 49 -1.39 -32.64 -19.77
N GLY A 50 -0.93 -31.54 -19.20
CA GLY A 50 -1.74 -30.68 -18.35
C GLY A 50 -2.80 -29.91 -19.16
N THR A 51 -4.02 -30.41 -19.08
CA THR A 51 -5.26 -29.76 -19.50
C THR A 51 -5.31 -28.35 -18.92
N GLY A 52 -5.53 -27.34 -19.78
CA GLY A 52 -5.65 -25.93 -19.39
C GLY A 52 -6.73 -25.72 -18.34
N GLY A 53 -6.31 -25.71 -17.07
CA GLY A 53 -7.12 -25.20 -15.97
C GLY A 53 -7.22 -23.70 -16.16
N GLY A 54 -8.44 -23.20 -16.34
CA GLY A 54 -8.71 -21.77 -16.42
C GLY A 54 -8.01 -21.07 -15.27
N GLU A 55 -7.12 -20.15 -15.62
CA GLU A 55 -6.29 -19.41 -14.70
C GLU A 55 -7.20 -18.59 -13.77
N ASP A 56 -7.52 -19.17 -12.61
CA ASP A 56 -8.03 -18.46 -11.44
C ASP A 56 -6.90 -17.58 -10.87
N GLY A 57 -6.38 -16.69 -11.70
CA GLY A 57 -5.22 -15.87 -11.42
C GLY A 57 -5.58 -14.74 -10.48
N PHE A 58 -4.75 -14.55 -9.48
CA PHE A 58 -4.64 -13.23 -8.86
C PHE A 58 -4.01 -12.28 -9.87
N VAL A 59 -4.51 -11.06 -9.91
CA VAL A 59 -3.87 -9.95 -10.60
C VAL A 59 -3.15 -9.13 -9.54
N THR A 60 -1.82 -9.04 -9.67
CA THR A 60 -1.02 -8.17 -8.82
C THR A 60 -1.08 -6.74 -9.36
N VAL A 61 -1.48 -5.79 -8.52
CA VAL A 61 -1.64 -4.38 -8.90
C VAL A 61 -1.03 -3.43 -7.88
N ASP A 62 -0.57 -2.27 -8.36
CA ASP A 62 -0.14 -1.18 -7.51
C ASP A 62 -1.34 -0.44 -6.90
N GLY A 63 -1.23 -0.12 -5.62
CA GLY A 63 -2.23 0.62 -4.86
C GLY A 63 -1.63 1.71 -3.99
N LEU A 64 -2.51 2.55 -3.46
CA LEU A 64 -2.19 3.58 -2.48
C LEU A 64 -3.06 3.38 -1.25
N TYR A 65 -2.43 3.16 -0.11
CA TYR A 65 -3.07 3.12 1.20
C TYR A 65 -2.96 4.49 1.87
N THR A 66 -4.08 5.08 2.27
CA THR A 66 -4.13 6.42 2.86
C THR A 66 -4.81 6.39 4.22
N VAL A 67 -4.15 6.93 5.23
CA VAL A 67 -4.74 7.19 6.55
C VAL A 67 -5.47 8.55 6.51
N PRO A 68 -6.77 8.63 6.83
CA PRO A 68 -7.46 9.90 6.98
C PRO A 68 -6.82 10.72 8.11
N VAL A 69 -6.42 11.96 7.80
CA VAL A 69 -5.83 12.90 8.76
C VAL A 69 -6.52 14.26 8.66
N ASP A 70 -6.79 14.89 9.80
CA ASP A 70 -7.42 16.22 9.84
C ASP A 70 -6.44 17.36 9.54
N ASP A 71 -5.17 17.19 9.93
CA ASP A 71 -4.11 18.16 9.67
C ASP A 71 -3.48 17.94 8.28
N ALA A 72 -3.67 18.91 7.40
CA ALA A 72 -3.13 18.89 6.04
C ALA A 72 -1.59 18.79 6.00
N SER A 73 -0.88 19.22 7.04
CA SER A 73 0.59 19.09 7.13
C SER A 73 1.06 17.64 7.30
N LEU A 74 0.16 16.72 7.69
CA LEU A 74 0.42 15.28 7.82
C LEU A 74 0.15 14.51 6.53
N SER A 75 -0.61 15.08 5.59
CA SER A 75 -0.99 14.41 4.33
C SER A 75 0.18 13.77 3.56
N PRO A 76 1.38 14.39 3.45
CA PRO A 76 2.51 13.77 2.77
C PRO A 76 3.03 12.48 3.41
N PHE A 77 2.71 12.24 4.68
CA PHE A 77 3.14 11.06 5.44
C PHE A 77 2.03 10.03 5.61
N ALA A 78 0.78 10.40 5.26
CA ALA A 78 -0.40 9.59 5.45
C ALA A 78 -0.68 8.61 4.32
N THR A 79 0.01 8.73 3.18
CA THR A 79 -0.15 7.85 2.02
C THR A 79 1.09 6.99 1.82
N GLN A 80 0.89 5.67 1.70
CA GLN A 80 1.94 4.69 1.43
C GLN A 80 1.59 3.89 0.17
N PRO A 81 2.55 3.63 -0.73
CA PRO A 81 2.34 2.68 -1.82
C PRO A 81 2.22 1.26 -1.27
N VAL A 82 1.36 0.45 -1.89
CA VAL A 82 1.21 -0.97 -1.58
C VAL A 82 1.12 -1.78 -2.87
N LEU A 83 1.64 -3.00 -2.83
CA LEU A 83 1.45 -3.99 -3.88
C LEU A 83 0.45 -5.02 -3.36
N LEU A 84 -0.62 -5.25 -4.11
CA LEU A 84 -1.71 -6.13 -3.68
C LEU A 84 -2.05 -7.16 -4.74
N ASP A 85 -2.53 -8.31 -4.29
CA ASP A 85 -3.09 -9.36 -5.11
C ASP A 85 -4.61 -9.28 -5.05
N TRP A 86 -5.24 -9.05 -6.20
CA TRP A 86 -6.69 -8.95 -6.33
C TRP A 86 -7.23 -10.12 -7.15
N ARG A 87 -8.34 -10.71 -6.70
CA ARG A 87 -9.04 -11.76 -7.44
C ARG A 87 -10.54 -11.53 -7.37
N ALA A 88 -11.20 -11.60 -8.52
CA ALA A 88 -12.66 -11.59 -8.64
C ALA A 88 -13.11 -12.81 -9.44
N ARG A 89 -13.87 -13.71 -8.80
CA ARG A 89 -14.32 -14.97 -9.43
C ARG A 89 -15.72 -15.34 -8.96
N ASN A 90 -16.64 -15.56 -9.90
CA ASN A 90 -18.01 -16.03 -9.61
C ASN A 90 -18.75 -15.20 -8.55
N GLY A 91 -18.47 -13.89 -8.47
CA GLY A 91 -19.05 -12.99 -7.45
C GLY A 91 -18.34 -13.00 -6.09
N GLU A 92 -17.31 -13.82 -5.93
CA GLU A 92 -16.40 -13.81 -4.78
C GLU A 92 -15.18 -12.94 -5.08
N TYR A 93 -14.79 -12.16 -4.09
CA TYR A 93 -13.67 -11.24 -4.15
C TYR A 93 -12.66 -11.60 -3.09
N ARG A 94 -11.39 -11.47 -3.45
CA ARG A 94 -10.28 -11.65 -2.53
C ARG A 94 -9.23 -10.57 -2.75
N LEU A 95 -8.74 -10.04 -1.64
CA LEU A 95 -7.73 -9.00 -1.56
C LEU A 95 -6.66 -9.46 -0.58
N ASP A 96 -5.42 -9.59 -1.05
CA ASP A 96 -4.29 -9.91 -0.18
C ASP A 96 -3.16 -8.90 -0.38
N TYR A 97 -2.56 -8.41 0.70
CA TYR A 97 -1.39 -7.53 0.64
C TYR A 97 -0.64 -7.49 1.97
N ASP A 98 0.59 -6.98 1.96
CA ASP A 98 1.34 -6.75 3.20
C ASP A 98 1.10 -5.32 3.69
N PHE A 99 0.61 -5.19 4.92
CA PHE A 99 0.28 -3.89 5.50
C PHE A 99 1.53 -3.00 5.62
N PRO A 100 1.46 -1.70 5.28
CA PRO A 100 2.60 -0.80 5.34
C PRO A 100 3.27 -0.78 6.73
N VAL A 101 4.52 -1.24 6.79
CA VAL A 101 5.30 -1.25 8.03
C VAL A 101 5.52 0.16 8.58
N GLU A 102 5.53 1.17 7.70
CA GLU A 102 5.62 2.59 8.05
C GLU A 102 4.47 3.10 8.93
N LEU A 103 3.36 2.37 9.05
CA LEU A 103 2.20 2.75 9.86
C LEU A 103 2.10 1.99 11.18
N THR A 104 2.63 0.77 11.26
CA THR A 104 2.47 -0.11 12.44
C THR A 104 3.79 -0.48 13.11
N GLY A 105 4.92 -0.38 12.41
CA GLY A 105 6.20 -0.91 12.84
C GLY A 105 6.33 -2.44 12.70
N LEU A 106 5.30 -3.13 12.18
CA LEU A 106 5.25 -4.58 12.04
C LEU A 106 4.78 -4.97 10.63
N SER A 107 5.44 -5.97 10.04
CA SER A 107 4.94 -6.58 8.80
C SER A 107 3.80 -7.54 9.15
N GLN A 108 2.61 -7.28 8.61
CA GLN A 108 1.39 -8.04 8.85
C GLN A 108 0.70 -8.30 7.52
N ARG A 109 0.38 -9.56 7.22
CA ARG A 109 -0.36 -9.93 5.99
C ARG A 109 -1.84 -9.65 6.21
N VAL A 110 -2.42 -8.83 5.33
CA VAL A 110 -3.87 -8.65 5.23
C VAL A 110 -4.39 -9.61 4.18
N SER A 111 -5.46 -10.33 4.52
CA SER A 111 -6.20 -11.21 3.61
C SER A 111 -7.67 -11.02 3.89
N PHE A 112 -8.39 -10.58 2.86
CA PHE A 112 -9.83 -10.34 2.92
C PHE A 112 -10.54 -11.16 1.86
N GLU A 113 -11.66 -11.75 2.23
CA GLU A 113 -12.54 -12.46 1.31
C GLU A 113 -13.99 -12.00 1.50
N GLY A 114 -14.77 -12.00 0.42
CA GLY A 114 -16.16 -11.57 0.50
C GLY A 114 -16.88 -11.54 -0.84
N GLN A 115 -18.00 -10.83 -0.90
CA GLN A 115 -18.93 -10.84 -2.04
C GLN A 115 -19.50 -9.46 -2.32
N ALA A 116 -19.89 -9.24 -3.58
CA ALA A 116 -20.65 -8.05 -3.96
C ALA A 116 -22.04 -8.06 -3.30
N GLN A 117 -22.47 -6.89 -2.85
CA GLN A 117 -23.77 -6.64 -2.27
C GLN A 117 -24.77 -6.12 -3.33
N PRO A 118 -26.09 -6.18 -3.07
CA PRO A 118 -27.10 -5.72 -4.02
C PRO A 118 -27.03 -4.24 -4.40
N ASP A 119 -26.38 -3.40 -3.58
CA ASP A 119 -26.15 -1.98 -3.84
C ASP A 119 -24.89 -1.70 -4.67
N GLY A 120 -24.13 -2.75 -5.03
CA GLY A 120 -22.89 -2.66 -5.79
C GLY A 120 -21.63 -2.45 -4.95
N SER A 121 -21.73 -2.37 -3.61
CA SER A 121 -20.54 -2.45 -2.76
C SER A 121 -19.97 -3.87 -2.74
N ILE A 122 -18.71 -4.00 -2.35
CA ILE A 122 -18.08 -5.29 -2.09
C ILE A 122 -17.69 -5.29 -0.62
N GLU A 123 -18.28 -6.19 0.16
CA GLU A 123 -17.97 -6.34 1.59
C GLU A 123 -17.00 -7.51 1.76
N LEU A 124 -15.84 -7.24 2.37
CA LEU A 124 -14.78 -8.20 2.60
C LEU A 124 -14.46 -8.30 4.10
N VAL A 125 -14.13 -9.50 4.55
CA VAL A 125 -13.79 -9.79 5.95
C VAL A 125 -12.53 -10.65 6.01
N GLY A 126 -11.72 -10.46 7.06
CA GLY A 126 -10.53 -11.25 7.31
C GLY A 126 -10.14 -11.22 8.79
N ASP A 127 -9.05 -11.89 9.13
CA ASP A 127 -8.63 -12.07 10.52
C ASP A 127 -8.28 -10.74 11.21
N LEU A 128 -7.70 -9.80 10.45
CA LEU A 128 -7.25 -8.51 10.98
C LEU A 128 -8.35 -7.43 10.97
N GLY A 129 -9.46 -7.64 10.26
CA GLY A 129 -10.49 -6.62 10.11
C GLY A 129 -11.49 -6.85 8.97
N SER A 130 -11.99 -5.76 8.41
CA SER A 130 -12.97 -5.76 7.33
C SER A 130 -12.73 -4.61 6.36
N ALA A 131 -13.19 -4.75 5.12
CA ALA A 131 -13.14 -3.71 4.10
C ALA A 131 -14.48 -3.60 3.37
N SER A 132 -14.91 -2.36 3.10
CA SER A 132 -16.03 -2.07 2.19
C SER A 132 -15.48 -1.35 0.97
N CYS A 133 -15.59 -1.97 -0.19
CA CYS A 133 -15.05 -1.46 -1.45
C CYS A 133 -16.16 -0.99 -2.38
N SER A 134 -15.91 0.13 -3.06
CA SER A 134 -16.71 0.62 -4.18
C SER A 134 -15.84 0.64 -5.44
N ALA A 135 -16.38 0.10 -6.53
CA ALA A 135 -15.81 0.29 -7.86
C ALA A 135 -16.33 1.60 -8.47
N ASP A 136 -15.50 2.27 -9.26
CA ASP A 136 -15.95 3.36 -10.10
C ASP A 136 -16.91 2.85 -11.19
N PRO A 137 -17.63 3.74 -11.91
CA PRO A 137 -18.60 3.31 -12.93
C PRO A 137 -18.01 2.48 -14.07
N THR A 138 -16.69 2.56 -14.30
CA THR A 138 -16.01 1.75 -15.32
C THR A 138 -15.59 0.38 -14.81
N GLY A 139 -15.58 0.17 -13.49
CA GLY A 139 -15.06 -1.04 -12.85
C GLY A 139 -13.53 -1.14 -12.89
N ALA A 140 -12.83 -0.09 -13.33
CA ALA A 140 -11.39 -0.07 -13.47
C ALA A 140 -10.69 0.43 -12.19
N ARG A 141 -11.37 1.21 -11.35
CA ARG A 141 -10.80 1.75 -10.12
C ARG A 141 -11.60 1.31 -8.91
N PHE A 142 -10.90 0.87 -7.87
CA PHE A 142 -11.48 0.48 -6.59
C PHE A 142 -11.04 1.42 -5.49
N VAL A 143 -11.95 1.69 -4.56
CA VAL A 143 -11.70 2.41 -3.31
C VAL A 143 -12.30 1.59 -2.18
N CYS A 144 -11.46 1.09 -1.27
CA CYS A 144 -11.83 0.29 -0.13
C CYS A 144 -11.62 1.10 1.15
N THR A 145 -12.67 1.26 1.95
CA THR A 145 -12.54 1.73 3.33
C THR A 145 -12.33 0.52 4.22
N GLU A 146 -11.18 0.47 4.87
CA GLU A 146 -10.75 -0.68 5.67
C GLU A 146 -10.73 -0.32 7.15
N ARG A 147 -11.10 -1.28 8.00
CA ARG A 147 -11.11 -1.13 9.45
C ARG A 147 -10.41 -2.31 10.10
N PHE A 148 -9.42 -2.03 10.94
CA PHE A 148 -8.51 -3.03 11.48
C PHE A 148 -8.47 -3.06 13.02
N PRO A 149 -9.52 -3.57 13.68
CA PRO A 149 -9.55 -3.63 15.14
C PRO A 149 -8.49 -4.58 15.75
N GLN A 150 -7.88 -5.46 14.95
CA GLN A 150 -6.93 -6.48 15.41
C GLN A 150 -5.49 -6.24 14.93
N LEU A 151 -5.20 -5.09 14.30
CA LEU A 151 -3.82 -4.77 13.93
C LEU A 151 -2.96 -4.56 15.17
N GLU A 152 -1.76 -5.13 15.15
CA GLU A 152 -0.75 -4.88 16.16
C GLU A 152 0.12 -3.67 15.80
N PHE A 153 0.61 -2.98 16.82
CA PHE A 153 1.43 -1.77 16.67
C PHE A 153 2.68 -1.83 17.55
N ASP A 154 3.83 -1.48 16.99
CA ASP A 154 5.10 -1.25 17.68
C ASP A 154 5.70 0.08 17.22
N LEU A 155 5.19 1.17 17.78
CA LEU A 155 5.66 2.52 17.46
C LEU A 155 7.11 2.77 17.90
N THR A 156 7.62 1.99 18.87
CA THR A 156 9.01 2.10 19.32
C THR A 156 9.96 1.54 18.27
N ARG A 157 9.62 0.36 17.73
CA ARG A 157 10.34 -0.22 16.59
C ARG A 157 10.24 0.69 15.37
N LEU A 158 9.06 1.21 15.07
CA LEU A 158 8.85 2.13 13.96
C LEU A 158 9.76 3.37 14.04
N ALA A 159 9.82 4.00 15.22
CA ALA A 159 10.71 5.15 15.45
C ALA A 159 12.18 4.80 15.19
N ARG A 160 12.65 3.67 15.74
CA ARG A 160 14.02 3.19 15.54
C ARG A 160 14.32 2.89 14.08
N ASP A 161 13.38 2.27 13.36
CA ASP A 161 13.56 1.93 11.95
C ASP A 161 13.66 3.23 11.10
N PHE A 162 12.91 4.27 11.43
CA PHE A 162 13.07 5.59 10.80
C PHE A 162 14.40 6.29 11.13
N GLU A 163 14.86 6.20 12.37
CA GLU A 163 16.18 6.71 12.77
C GLU A 163 17.31 6.00 12.00
N GLN A 164 17.23 4.67 11.86
CA GLN A 164 18.20 3.87 11.10
C GLN A 164 18.22 4.21 9.60
N ARG A 165 17.07 4.63 9.04
CA ARG A 165 16.96 5.14 7.67
C ARG A 165 17.52 6.57 7.51
N GLY A 166 17.92 7.22 8.60
CA GLY A 166 18.49 8.56 8.58
C GLY A 166 17.47 9.68 8.35
N LEU A 167 16.19 9.45 8.66
CA LEU A 167 15.17 10.48 8.55
C LEU A 167 15.42 11.62 9.55
N SER A 168 15.00 12.83 9.20
CA SER A 168 15.11 13.97 10.11
C SER A 168 14.18 13.80 11.33
N ALA A 169 14.56 14.35 12.49
CA ALA A 169 13.72 14.28 13.69
C ALA A 169 12.30 14.86 13.47
N ILE A 170 12.18 15.91 12.63
CA ILE A 170 10.89 16.49 12.27
C ILE A 170 10.05 15.49 11.46
N GLU A 171 10.64 14.86 10.45
CA GLU A 171 9.95 13.85 9.64
C GLU A 171 9.53 12.63 10.47
N ILE A 172 10.42 12.13 11.34
CA ILE A 172 10.12 11.02 12.26
C ILE A 172 8.91 11.38 13.13
N ALA A 173 8.91 12.57 13.73
CA ALA A 173 7.80 13.02 14.56
C ALA A 173 6.47 13.06 13.77
N ARG A 174 6.47 13.56 12.53
CA ARG A 174 5.26 13.61 11.69
C ARG A 174 4.76 12.23 11.27
N ARG A 175 5.65 11.30 10.93
CA ARG A 175 5.28 9.91 10.60
C ARG A 175 4.73 9.17 11.81
N LEU A 176 5.34 9.35 12.98
CA LEU A 176 4.84 8.77 14.23
C LEU A 176 3.50 9.38 14.65
N GLU A 177 3.25 10.66 14.36
CA GLU A 177 1.97 11.31 14.58
C GLU A 177 0.86 10.65 13.73
N VAL A 178 1.10 10.40 12.44
CA VAL A 178 0.17 9.64 11.58
C VAL A 178 -0.08 8.24 12.12
N ALA A 179 0.98 7.51 12.48
CA ALA A 179 0.86 6.16 13.02
C ALA A 179 0.06 6.14 14.34
N SER A 180 0.22 7.15 15.20
CA SER A 180 -0.53 7.29 16.46
C SER A 180 -2.00 7.62 16.23
N ILE A 181 -2.33 8.43 15.22
CA ILE A 181 -3.72 8.69 14.81
C ILE A 181 -4.36 7.38 14.34
N PHE A 182 -3.69 6.67 13.44
CA PHE A 182 -4.16 5.40 12.91
C PHE A 182 -4.32 4.32 14.00
N GLN A 183 -3.42 4.26 14.99
CA GLN A 183 -3.58 3.33 16.12
C GLN A 183 -4.87 3.58 16.92
N SER A 184 -5.27 4.85 17.05
CA SER A 184 -6.45 5.23 17.84
C SER A 184 -7.76 4.94 17.09
N ASP A 185 -7.75 5.13 15.77
CA ASP A 185 -8.85 4.82 14.88
C ASP A 185 -8.30 4.12 13.62
N PRO A 186 -8.19 2.77 13.63
CA PRO A 186 -7.49 2.01 12.60
C PRO A 186 -8.34 1.87 11.34
N ILE A 187 -8.65 3.01 10.73
CA ILE A 187 -9.40 3.17 9.50
C ILE A 187 -8.47 3.71 8.43
N GLY A 188 -8.45 3.05 7.27
CA GLY A 188 -7.68 3.50 6.12
C GLY A 188 -8.49 3.41 4.84
N VAL A 189 -7.95 4.04 3.80
CA VAL A 189 -8.52 4.02 2.46
C VAL A 189 -7.49 3.43 1.50
N LEU A 190 -7.76 2.24 1.00
CA LEU A 190 -6.99 1.60 -0.06
C LEU A 190 -7.60 1.97 -1.41
N SER A 191 -6.78 2.43 -2.35
CA SER A 191 -7.22 2.69 -3.72
C SER A 191 -6.26 2.10 -4.74
N PHE A 192 -6.81 1.47 -5.77
CA PHE A 192 -6.03 0.82 -6.83
C PHE A 192 -6.83 0.78 -8.13
N SER A 193 -6.14 0.50 -9.23
CA SER A 193 -6.75 0.34 -10.55
C SER A 193 -6.35 -0.99 -11.18
N LEU A 194 -7.27 -1.61 -11.91
CA LEU A 194 -6.99 -2.74 -12.78
C LEU A 194 -6.75 -2.18 -14.20
N GLU A 195 -5.55 -2.39 -14.74
CA GLU A 195 -5.21 -2.00 -16.12
C GLU A 195 -5.74 -3.00 -17.17
#